data_AF-A0AAD4YL67-F1
#
_entry.id   AF-A0AAD4YL67-F1
#
_cell.length_a   1.000
_cell.length_b   1.000
_cell.length_c   1.000
_cell.angle_alpha   90.00
_cell.angle_beta   90.00
_cell.angle_gamma   90.00
#
_symmetry.space_group_name_H-M   'P 1'
#
loop_
_entity.id
_entity.type
_entity.pdbx_description
1 polymer ?
#
loop_
_entity_poly.entity_id
_entity_poly.type
_entity_poly.pdbx_seq_one_letter_code
_entity_poly.pdbx_strand_id
1 'polypeptide(L)'
;MSRLRGQGYDGASNMRVLVAVAKGNENIATFFTTASSVVNIIGASCKRCDALRQQQQKHIMKALEIDDLETRQGLNQEITLKRPCDTRWNSHYDTLLSINTMFHPVVKVLEWIVDDVNQDNLGEQIGY
;
A
#
# COMPACT_ATOMS: atom_id res chain seq x y z
N MET A 1 -8.34 -35.53 -39.08
CA MET A 1 -7.58 -35.10 -37.88
C MET A 1 -7.62 -33.59 -37.80
N SER A 2 -8.50 -33.02 -36.98
CA SER A 2 -8.65 -31.57 -36.82
C SER A 2 -7.82 -31.11 -35.63
N ARG A 3 -6.83 -30.24 -35.89
CA ARG A 3 -5.98 -29.63 -34.87
C ARG A 3 -6.84 -28.81 -33.91
N LEU A 4 -6.86 -29.19 -32.62
CA LEU A 4 -7.42 -28.35 -31.56
C LEU A 4 -6.49 -27.15 -31.37
N ARG A 5 -6.92 -25.99 -31.87
CA ARG A 5 -6.28 -24.70 -31.61
C ARG A 5 -6.30 -24.46 -30.10
N GLY A 6 -5.13 -24.38 -29.49
CA GLY A 6 -4.97 -24.02 -28.09
C GLY A 6 -5.70 -22.71 -27.82
N GLN A 7 -6.71 -22.75 -26.96
CA GLN A 7 -7.30 -21.55 -26.39
C GLN A 7 -6.26 -20.99 -25.43
N GLY A 8 -5.50 -20.00 -25.90
CA GLY A 8 -4.67 -19.18 -25.03
C GLY A 8 -5.60 -18.45 -24.08
N TYR A 9 -5.77 -18.97 -22.87
CA TYR A 9 -6.32 -18.21 -21.77
C TYR A 9 -5.36 -17.05 -21.51
N ASP A 10 -5.61 -15.92 -22.15
CA ASP A 10 -4.85 -14.72 -21.87
C ASP A 10 -5.09 -14.32 -20.41
N GLY A 11 -4.07 -13.74 -19.78
CA GLY A 11 -4.16 -13.34 -18.38
C GLY A 11 -5.37 -12.42 -18.09
N ALA A 12 -5.92 -11.74 -19.10
CA ALA A 12 -7.09 -10.89 -19.00
C ALA A 12 -8.40 -11.67 -18.75
N SER A 13 -8.59 -12.84 -19.38
CA SER A 13 -9.80 -13.66 -19.18
C SER A 13 -9.86 -14.28 -17.79
N ASN A 14 -8.74 -14.82 -17.29
CA ASN A 14 -8.65 -15.31 -15.90
C ASN A 14 -8.80 -14.16 -14.90
N MET A 15 -8.32 -12.96 -15.25
CA MET A 15 -8.44 -11.75 -14.42
C MET A 15 -9.90 -11.31 -14.26
N ARG A 16 -10.73 -11.36 -15.31
CA ARG A 16 -12.16 -11.05 -15.19
C ARG A 16 -12.89 -12.01 -14.26
N VAL A 17 -12.57 -13.30 -14.33
CA VAL A 17 -13.15 -14.33 -13.46
C VAL A 17 -12.73 -14.10 -12.01
N LEU A 18 -11.45 -13.85 -11.74
CA LEU A 18 -10.97 -13.60 -10.39
C LEU A 18 -11.59 -12.35 -9.77
N VAL A 19 -11.69 -11.25 -10.52
CA VAL A 19 -12.37 -10.02 -10.07
C VAL A 19 -13.85 -10.27 -9.80
N ALA A 20 -14.53 -11.04 -10.66
CA ALA A 20 -15.93 -11.38 -10.44
C ALA A 20 -16.14 -12.25 -9.18
N VAL A 21 -15.26 -13.24 -8.95
CA VAL A 21 -15.28 -14.10 -7.76
C VAL A 21 -14.97 -13.29 -6.49
N ALA A 22 -13.98 -12.40 -6.54
CA ALA A 22 -13.62 -11.52 -5.43
C ALA A 22 -14.76 -10.55 -5.07
N LYS A 23 -15.46 -9.99 -6.07
CA LYS A 23 -16.64 -9.14 -5.86
C LYS A 23 -17.79 -9.85 -5.17
N GLY A 24 -17.92 -11.16 -5.38
CA GLY A 24 -18.91 -11.99 -4.69
C GLY A 24 -18.56 -12.28 -3.22
N ASN A 25 -17.37 -11.88 -2.75
CA ASN A 25 -16.92 -12.07 -1.39
C ASN A 25 -16.72 -10.71 -0.70
N GLU A 26 -17.61 -10.39 0.23
CA GLU A 26 -17.61 -9.10 0.95
C GLU A 26 -16.30 -8.83 1.68
N ASN A 27 -15.68 -9.85 2.29
CA ASN A 27 -14.41 -9.69 3.00
C ASN A 27 -13.27 -9.32 2.05
N ILE A 28 -13.21 -9.96 0.88
CA ILE A 28 -12.19 -9.67 -0.14
C ILE A 28 -12.42 -8.26 -0.71
N ALA A 29 -13.66 -7.91 -1.03
CA ALA A 29 -14.00 -6.57 -1.53
C ALA A 29 -13.63 -5.47 -0.50
N THR A 30 -13.95 -5.70 0.77
CA THR A 30 -13.62 -4.77 1.87
C THR A 30 -12.10 -4.63 2.02
N PHE A 31 -11.35 -5.73 1.99
CA PHE A 31 -9.90 -5.72 2.08
C PHE A 31 -9.24 -4.85 0.99
N PHE A 32 -9.61 -5.04 -0.28
CA PHE A 32 -9.05 -4.25 -1.39
C PHE A 32 -9.48 -2.78 -1.33
N THR A 33 -10.69 -2.51 -0.84
CA THR A 33 -11.17 -1.15 -0.60
C THR A 33 -10.32 -0.47 0.46
N THR A 34 -10.09 -1.12 1.60
CA THR A 34 -9.24 -0.60 2.68
C THR A 34 -7.80 -0.36 2.21
N ALA A 35 -7.20 -1.30 1.48
CA ALA A 35 -5.86 -1.14 0.92
C ALA A 35 -5.78 0.09 0.00
N SER A 36 -6.79 0.29 -0.85
CA SER A 36 -6.86 1.45 -1.75
C SER A 36 -7.04 2.75 -0.97
N SER A 37 -7.89 2.76 0.06
CA SER A 37 -8.10 3.92 0.94
C SER A 37 -6.81 4.34 1.65
N VAL A 38 -6.02 3.40 2.17
CA VAL A 38 -4.73 3.71 2.81
C VAL A 38 -3.79 4.42 1.83
N VAL A 39 -3.62 3.88 0.62
CA VAL A 39 -2.76 4.47 -0.41
C VAL A 39 -3.26 5.86 -0.81
N ASN A 40 -4.57 6.04 -0.92
CA ASN A 40 -5.16 7.33 -1.28
C ASN A 40 -5.02 8.36 -0.16
N ILE A 41 -5.29 8.00 1.11
CA ILE A 41 -5.20 8.90 2.27
C ILE A 41 -3.78 9.47 2.41
N ILE A 42 -2.76 8.61 2.28
CA ILE A 42 -1.36 9.02 2.36
C ILE A 42 -0.96 9.76 1.08
N GLY A 43 -1.28 9.18 -0.08
CA GLY A 43 -0.88 9.68 -1.39
C GLY A 43 -1.59 10.97 -1.84
N ALA A 44 -2.63 11.41 -1.14
CA ALA A 44 -3.37 12.64 -1.46
C ALA A 44 -2.71 13.91 -0.93
N SER A 45 -1.69 13.82 -0.07
CA SER A 45 -1.00 14.98 0.50
C SER A 45 0.50 14.82 0.47
N CYS A 46 1.22 15.82 -0.04
CA CYS A 46 2.68 15.85 -0.01
C CYS A 46 3.22 15.73 1.42
N LYS A 47 2.59 16.41 2.41
CA LYS A 47 2.96 16.35 3.84
C LYS A 47 2.95 14.89 4.35
N ARG A 48 1.92 14.12 3.98
CA ARG A 48 1.76 12.70 4.40
C ARG A 48 2.74 11.78 3.67
N CYS A 49 2.98 12.01 2.38
CA CYS A 49 4.00 11.28 1.63
C CYS A 49 5.41 11.51 2.20
N ASP A 50 5.74 12.74 2.56
CA ASP A 50 7.04 13.06 3.15
C ASP A 50 7.19 12.48 4.56
N ALA A 51 6.11 12.48 5.36
CA ALA A 51 6.09 11.79 6.64
C ALA A 51 6.33 10.27 6.47
N LEU A 52 5.73 9.64 5.46
CA LEU A 52 5.96 8.23 5.14
C LEU A 52 7.42 7.96 4.80
N ARG A 53 8.01 8.78 3.93
CA ARG A 53 9.44 8.70 3.57
C ARG A 53 10.35 8.82 4.78
N GLN A 54 10.07 9.78 5.67
CA GLN A 54 10.86 9.96 6.90
C GLN A 54 10.72 8.75 7.84
N GLN A 55 9.53 8.19 8.01
CA GLN A 55 9.33 7.00 8.84
C GLN A 55 10.03 5.78 8.25
N GLN A 56 10.00 5.64 6.93
CA GLN A 56 10.71 4.58 6.23
C GLN A 56 12.22 4.72 6.37
N GLN A 57 12.78 5.92 6.21
CA GLN A 57 14.20 6.17 6.44
C GLN A 57 14.60 5.84 7.89
N LYS A 58 13.80 6.25 8.88
CA LYS A 58 14.03 5.89 10.29
C LYS A 58 13.99 4.38 10.51
N HIS A 59 13.05 3.69 9.89
CA HIS A 59 12.94 2.23 9.98
C HIS A 59 14.16 1.53 9.38
N ILE A 60 14.60 1.98 8.19
CA ILE A 60 15.81 1.46 7.54
C ILE A 60 17.05 1.78 8.38
N MET A 61 17.19 2.99 8.90
CA MET A 61 18.32 3.37 9.76
C MET A 61 18.37 2.54 11.04
N LYS A 62 17.24 2.29 11.69
CA LYS A 62 17.18 1.41 12.88
C LYS A 62 17.50 -0.03 12.52
N ALA A 63 16.99 -0.53 11.39
CA ALA A 63 17.33 -1.85 10.91
C ALA A 63 18.84 -1.94 10.65
N LEU A 64 19.44 -0.93 10.01
CA LEU A 64 20.89 -0.85 9.79
C LEU A 64 21.70 -0.71 11.07
N GLU A 65 21.22 -0.02 12.09
CA GLU A 65 21.93 0.09 13.38
C GLU A 65 21.94 -1.26 14.12
N ILE A 66 20.89 -2.05 13.95
CA ILE A 66 20.79 -3.43 14.44
C ILE A 66 21.66 -4.38 13.57
N ASP A 67 21.66 -4.15 12.25
CA ASP A 67 22.25 -5.02 11.21
C ASP A 67 23.69 -4.62 10.81
N ASP A 68 24.24 -3.50 11.30
CA ASP A 68 25.69 -3.23 11.27
C ASP A 68 26.45 -4.28 12.11
N LEU A 69 25.73 -5.05 12.95
CA LEU A 69 26.21 -6.27 13.60
C LEU A 69 26.16 -7.50 12.67
N GLU A 70 25.27 -7.55 11.67
CA GLU A 70 25.05 -8.67 10.75
C GLU A 70 24.74 -8.22 9.30
N THR A 71 25.76 -7.75 8.57
CA THR A 71 25.84 -7.88 7.09
C THR A 71 25.10 -6.83 6.23
N ARG A 72 25.75 -5.68 6.05
CA ARG A 72 25.57 -4.71 4.94
C ARG A 72 25.35 -5.37 3.56
N GLN A 73 24.10 -5.53 3.11
CA GLN A 73 23.71 -5.37 1.68
C GLN A 73 22.18 -5.46 1.47
N GLY A 74 21.57 -4.35 1.01
CA GLY A 74 20.27 -4.38 0.30
C GLY A 74 19.11 -3.56 0.90
N LEU A 75 19.19 -3.12 2.16
CA LEU A 75 18.07 -2.47 2.87
C LEU A 75 17.80 -0.99 2.51
N ASN A 76 18.60 -0.36 1.64
CA ASN A 76 18.56 1.09 1.36
C ASN A 76 17.64 1.53 0.22
N GLN A 77 16.78 0.66 -0.30
CA GLN A 77 15.87 1.08 -1.37
C GLN A 77 14.68 1.85 -0.79
N GLU A 78 14.47 3.08 -1.26
CA GLU A 78 13.24 3.83 -1.04
C GLU A 78 12.10 3.09 -1.74
N ILE A 79 11.24 2.44 -0.96
CA ILE A 79 10.03 1.79 -1.47
C ILE A 79 8.91 2.82 -1.37
N THR A 80 8.22 3.11 -2.47
CA THR A 80 7.03 4.00 -2.46
C THR A 80 5.76 3.18 -2.49
N LEU A 81 4.65 3.70 -1.93
CA LEU A 81 3.34 3.04 -2.05
C LEU A 81 2.93 3.03 -3.52
N LYS A 82 2.76 1.84 -4.08
CA LYS A 82 2.32 1.69 -5.46
C LYS A 82 0.81 1.87 -5.52
N ARG A 83 0.34 2.77 -6.39
CA ARG A 83 -1.09 2.94 -6.64
C ARG A 83 -1.64 1.76 -7.46
N PRO A 84 -2.80 1.21 -7.08
CA PRO A 84 -3.44 0.20 -7.89
C PRO A 84 -3.98 0.84 -9.18
N CYS A 85 -3.91 0.10 -10.28
CA CYS A 85 -4.53 0.43 -11.56
C CYS A 85 -5.62 -0.60 -11.85
N ASP A 86 -6.86 -0.14 -11.99
CA ASP A 86 -8.06 -0.99 -12.13
C ASP A 86 -8.01 -1.99 -13.31
N THR A 87 -7.11 -1.77 -14.26
CA THR A 87 -6.99 -2.58 -15.49
C THR A 87 -6.08 -3.78 -15.36
N ARG A 88 -5.27 -3.92 -14.28
CA ARG A 88 -4.25 -4.97 -14.18
C ARG A 88 -4.11 -5.48 -12.74
N TRP A 89 -4.48 -6.74 -12.48
CA TRP A 89 -4.33 -7.40 -11.16
C TRP A 89 -2.91 -7.32 -10.59
N ASN A 90 -1.90 -7.33 -11.47
CA ASN A 90 -0.51 -7.19 -11.04
C ASN A 90 -0.26 -5.88 -10.28
N SER A 91 -0.97 -4.80 -10.63
CA SER A 91 -0.88 -3.53 -9.91
C SER A 91 -1.53 -3.59 -8.51
N HIS A 92 -2.63 -4.32 -8.35
CA HIS A 92 -3.22 -4.57 -7.04
C HIS A 92 -2.29 -5.41 -6.17
N TYR A 93 -1.67 -6.45 -6.74
CA TYR A 93 -0.64 -7.23 -6.05
C TYR A 93 0.56 -6.36 -5.66
N ASP A 94 1.06 -5.53 -6.58
CA ASP A 94 2.13 -4.57 -6.36
C ASP A 94 1.79 -3.57 -5.22
N THR A 95 0.54 -3.10 -5.16
CA THR A 95 0.04 -2.27 -4.06
C THR A 95 0.10 -3.01 -2.74
N LEU A 96 -0.46 -4.21 -2.66
CA LEU A 96 -0.46 -5.03 -1.44
C LEU A 96 0.96 -5.34 -0.97
N LEU A 97 1.84 -5.70 -1.91
CA LEU A 97 3.24 -5.94 -1.63
C LEU A 97 3.92 -4.68 -1.08
N SER A 98 3.66 -3.51 -1.67
CA SER A 98 4.22 -2.25 -1.17
C SER A 98 3.73 -1.89 0.24
N ILE A 99 2.44 -2.10 0.54
CA ILE A 99 1.89 -1.88 1.89
C ILE A 99 2.52 -2.86 2.87
N ASN A 100 2.62 -4.13 2.52
CA ASN A 100 3.20 -5.16 3.37
C ASN A 100 4.66 -4.84 3.72
N THR A 101 5.47 -4.47 2.72
CA THR A 101 6.88 -4.15 2.95
C THR A 101 7.08 -2.88 3.78
N MET A 102 6.13 -1.94 3.74
CA MET A 102 6.18 -0.69 4.51
C MET A 102 5.16 -0.63 5.64
N PHE A 103 4.71 -1.78 6.14
CA PHE A 103 3.58 -1.84 7.05
C PHE A 103 3.79 -0.94 8.28
N HIS A 104 4.99 -1.00 8.88
CA HIS A 104 5.30 -0.19 10.06
C HIS A 104 5.31 1.33 9.78
N PRO A 105 6.04 1.86 8.77
CA PRO A 105 5.92 3.26 8.36
C PRO A 105 4.50 3.71 8.04
N VAL A 106 3.71 2.88 7.35
CA VAL A 106 2.32 3.20 6.99
C VAL A 106 1.46 3.39 8.23
N VAL A 107 1.54 2.47 9.19
CA VAL A 107 0.78 2.57 10.46
C VAL A 107 1.17 3.85 11.21
N LYS A 108 2.46 4.16 11.32
CA LYS A 108 2.94 5.36 12.01
C LYS A 108 2.42 6.67 11.41
N VAL A 109 2.31 6.73 10.08
CA VAL A 109 1.74 7.91 9.41
C VAL A 109 0.22 7.99 9.63
N LEU A 110 -0.49 6.87 9.62
CA LEU A 110 -1.94 6.86 9.89
C LEU A 110 -2.25 7.30 11.32
N GLU A 111 -1.50 6.83 12.32
CA GLU A 111 -1.59 7.28 13.71
C GLU A 111 -1.39 8.80 13.79
N TRP A 112 -0.31 9.30 13.18
CA TRP A 112 -0.01 10.73 13.16
C TRP A 112 -1.11 11.57 12.47
N ILE A 113 -1.71 11.08 11.38
CA ILE A 113 -2.82 11.77 10.72
C ILE A 113 -4.04 11.89 11.64
N VAL A 114 -4.35 10.83 12.39
CA VAL A 114 -5.47 10.84 13.35
C VAL A 114 -5.20 11.88 14.45
N ASP A 115 -3.97 11.95 14.96
CA ASP A 115 -3.58 12.93 15.97
C ASP A 115 -3.62 14.38 15.45
N ASP A 116 -3.13 14.65 14.23
CA ASP A 116 -3.14 15.97 13.57
C ASP A 116 -4.60 16.47 13.42
N VAL A 117 -5.52 15.62 12.96
CA VAL A 117 -6.95 15.95 12.81
C VAL A 117 -7.60 16.27 14.16
N ASN A 118 -7.26 15.53 15.21
CA ASN A 118 -7.83 15.77 16.54
C ASN A 118 -7.35 17.10 17.15
N GLN A 119 -6.12 17.53 16.85
CA GLN A 119 -5.60 18.83 17.28
C GLN A 119 -6.29 20.00 16.58
N ASP A 120 -6.53 19.88 15.27
CA ASP A 120 -7.24 20.90 14.48
C ASP A 120 -8.68 21.09 14.98
N ASN A 121 -9.39 19.99 15.25
CA ASN A 121 -10.77 20.02 15.76
C ASN A 121 -10.86 20.58 17.18
N LEU A 122 -9.84 20.37 18.01
CA LEU A 122 -9.78 20.94 19.35
C LEU A 122 -9.56 22.45 19.27
N GLY A 123 -8.66 22.92 18.38
CA GLY A 123 -8.40 24.34 18.14
C GLY A 123 -9.62 25.14 17.67
N GLU A 124 -10.49 24.54 16.85
CA GLU A 124 -11.77 25.16 16.45
C GLU A 124 -12.80 25.22 17.60
N GLN A 125 -12.82 24.24 18.51
CA GLN A 125 -13.75 24.25 19.65
C GLN A 125 -13.38 25.27 20.75
N ILE A 126 -12.13 25.71 20.82
CA ILE A 126 -11.67 26.74 21.78
C ILE A 126 -11.43 28.11 21.11
N GLY A 127 -11.91 28.31 19.89
CA GLY A 127 -11.57 29.43 19.01
C GLY A 127 -11.76 30.83 19.63
N TYR A 128 -10.71 31.63 19.47
CA TYR A 128 -10.80 33.06 19.13
C TYR A 128 -11.37 33.22 17.71
#